data_AF-A0A6P5KXK8-F1
#
_entry.id   AF-A0A6P5KXK8-F1
#
_cell.length_a   1.000
_cell.length_b   1.000
_cell.length_c   1.000
_cell.angle_alpha   90.00
_cell.angle_beta   90.00
_cell.angle_gamma   90.00
#
_symmetry.space_group_name_H-M   'P 1'
#
loop_
_entity.id
_entity.type
_entity.pdbx_description
1 polymer ?
#
loop_
_entity_poly.entity_id
_entity_poly.type
_entity_poly.pdbx_seq_one_letter_code
_entity_poly.pdbx_strand_id
1 'polypeptide(L)'
;MKLCLPALFLLAVLYVNFVHSLECHVCCGPESCRAPVECSPTDKHCLITRAINSINPNHILVMKSCAPTCPNSTISTDGHAISVACCQSNRCNGKVETDASAGLAISRGVLWVGVSASLLWVLLQASW
;
A
#
# COMPACT_ATOMS: atom_id res chain seq x y z
N MET A 1 -11.22 -19.29 37.25
CA MET A 1 -11.05 -17.87 36.89
C MET A 1 -9.77 -17.57 36.09
N LYS A 2 -8.69 -18.37 36.19
CA LYS A 2 -7.39 -18.15 35.52
C LYS A 2 -7.36 -18.37 33.98
N LEU A 3 -8.33 -19.11 33.42
CA LEU A 3 -8.43 -19.36 31.98
C LEU A 3 -9.18 -18.25 31.20
N CYS A 4 -9.89 -17.35 31.89
CA CYS A 4 -10.70 -16.32 31.23
C CYS A 4 -9.84 -15.22 30.60
N LEU A 5 -8.74 -14.83 31.25
CA LEU A 5 -7.86 -13.76 30.78
C LEU A 5 -7.17 -14.07 29.44
N PRO A 6 -6.53 -15.26 29.24
CA PRO A 6 -5.88 -15.57 27.97
C PRO A 6 -6.91 -15.76 26.84
N ALA A 7 -8.08 -16.33 27.14
CA ALA A 7 -9.16 -16.47 26.16
C ALA A 7 -9.72 -15.10 25.72
N LEU A 8 -9.87 -14.15 26.65
CA LEU A 8 -10.31 -12.79 26.34
C LEU A 8 -9.27 -12.02 25.51
N PHE A 9 -7.99 -12.24 25.77
CA PHE A 9 -6.90 -11.61 25.03
C PHE A 9 -6.79 -12.14 23.59
N LEU A 10 -6.94 -13.46 23.40
CA LEU A 10 -7.01 -14.06 22.06
C LEU A 10 -8.21 -13.53 21.27
N LEU A 11 -9.37 -13.36 21.93
CA LEU A 11 -10.55 -12.77 21.30
C LEU A 11 -10.30 -11.32 20.88
N ALA A 12 -9.63 -10.53 21.71
CA ALA A 12 -9.30 -9.13 21.42
C ALA A 12 -8.30 -9.00 20.26
N VAL A 13 -7.28 -9.86 20.20
CA VAL A 13 -6.30 -9.88 19.10
C VAL A 13 -6.96 -10.29 17.77
N LEU A 14 -7.89 -11.25 17.80
CA LEU A 14 -8.65 -11.65 16.61
C LEU A 14 -9.64 -10.57 16.14
N TYR A 15 -10.05 -9.64 17.01
CA TYR A 15 -11.04 -8.61 16.69
C TYR A 15 -10.43 -7.40 15.96
N VAL A 16 -9.10 -7.23 15.97
CA VAL A 16 -8.43 -6.11 15.29
C VAL A 16 -8.26 -6.41 13.80
N ASN A 17 -9.37 -6.64 13.10
CA ASN A 17 -9.39 -6.54 11.64
C ASN A 17 -9.41 -5.06 11.30
N PHE A 18 -8.24 -4.43 11.35
CA PHE A 18 -8.08 -3.06 10.89
C PHE A 18 -8.18 -3.09 9.37
N VAL A 19 -9.37 -2.78 8.85
CA VAL A 19 -9.58 -2.50 7.43
C VAL A 19 -8.94 -1.12 7.18
N HIS A 20 -7.60 -1.08 7.13
CA HIS A 20 -6.91 0.12 6.68
C HIS A 20 -7.24 0.30 5.21
N SER A 21 -7.95 1.40 4.89
CA SER A 21 -8.10 1.81 3.50
C SER A 21 -6.75 2.24 2.94
N LEU A 22 -6.52 1.93 1.66
CA LEU A 22 -5.30 2.31 0.97
C LEU A 22 -5.27 3.85 0.84
N GLU A 23 -4.12 4.46 1.12
CA GLU A 23 -3.94 5.89 0.92
C GLU A 23 -3.08 6.13 -0.32
N CYS A 24 -3.52 6.94 -1.28
CA CYS A 24 -2.80 7.20 -2.54
C CYS A 24 -2.73 8.70 -2.83
N HIS A 25 -1.82 9.11 -3.71
CA HIS A 25 -1.86 10.46 -4.28
C HIS A 25 -2.84 10.53 -5.45
N VAL A 26 -3.64 11.60 -5.55
CA VAL A 26 -4.61 11.81 -6.64
C VAL A 26 -4.47 13.20 -7.25
N CYS A 27 -4.31 13.27 -8.57
CA CYS A 27 -4.27 14.53 -9.31
C CYS A 27 -4.24 14.30 -10.83
N CYS A 28 -4.36 15.41 -11.56
CA CYS A 28 -4.11 15.50 -12.99
C CYS A 28 -3.38 16.80 -13.28
N GLY A 29 -2.21 16.75 -13.94
CA GLY A 29 -1.45 17.95 -14.26
C GLY A 29 -0.12 17.68 -14.97
N PRO A 30 0.57 18.74 -15.42
CA PRO A 30 1.84 18.64 -16.15
C PRO A 30 3.02 18.22 -15.25
N GLU A 31 2.83 18.27 -13.92
CA GLU A 31 3.85 17.96 -12.93
C GLU A 31 3.39 16.84 -11.98
N SER A 32 4.34 16.13 -11.39
CA SER A 32 4.03 15.06 -10.44
C SER A 32 3.59 15.67 -9.11
N CYS A 33 2.28 15.64 -8.85
CA CYS A 33 1.69 16.15 -7.61
C CYS A 33 1.94 15.22 -6.41
N ARG A 34 1.66 15.75 -5.21
CA ARG A 34 1.56 14.98 -3.95
C ARG A 34 0.32 15.39 -3.15
N ALA A 35 -0.85 14.99 -3.61
CA ALA A 35 -2.12 15.21 -2.92
C ALA A 35 -2.66 13.88 -2.37
N PRO A 36 -2.33 13.50 -1.12
CA PRO A 36 -2.80 12.24 -0.53
C PRO A 36 -4.30 12.25 -0.29
N VAL A 37 -4.96 11.12 -0.57
CA VAL A 37 -6.38 10.88 -0.27
C VAL A 37 -6.57 9.44 0.20
N GLU A 38 -7.55 9.24 1.07
CA GLU A 38 -8.02 7.90 1.43
C GLU A 38 -8.85 7.33 0.27
N CYS A 39 -8.49 6.15 -0.22
CA CYS A 39 -9.20 5.49 -1.31
C CYS A 39 -10.46 4.76 -0.84
N SER A 40 -11.26 4.26 -1.78
CA SER A 40 -12.38 3.36 -1.45
C SER A 40 -11.84 2.06 -0.84
N PRO A 41 -12.58 1.39 0.08
CA PRO A 41 -12.22 0.06 0.56
C PRO A 41 -12.15 -1.01 -0.55
N THR A 42 -12.74 -0.75 -1.72
CA THR A 42 -12.62 -1.60 -2.90
C THR A 42 -11.33 -1.39 -3.69
N ASP A 43 -10.68 -0.24 -3.49
CA ASP A 43 -9.46 0.12 -4.21
C ASP A 43 -8.26 -0.56 -3.56
N LYS A 44 -7.51 -1.30 -4.39
CA LYS A 44 -6.35 -2.07 -3.94
C LYS A 44 -5.05 -1.57 -4.55
N HIS A 45 -5.14 -0.59 -5.45
CA HIS A 45 -4.01 -0.10 -6.23
C HIS A 45 -3.99 1.42 -6.29
N CYS A 46 -2.81 2.01 -6.10
CA CYS A 46 -2.52 3.37 -6.54
C CYS A 46 -2.02 3.32 -7.99
N LEU A 47 -2.58 4.16 -8.85
CA LEU A 47 -2.23 4.25 -10.27
C LEU A 47 -1.37 5.48 -10.54
N ILE A 48 -0.52 5.34 -11.55
CA ILE A 48 0.25 6.41 -12.18
C ILE A 48 0.06 6.26 -13.68
N THR A 49 -0.65 7.20 -14.29
CA THR A 49 -0.78 7.31 -15.74
C THR A 49 0.08 8.46 -16.22
N ARG A 50 0.90 8.22 -17.23
CA ARG A 50 1.71 9.24 -17.90
C ARG A 50 1.36 9.28 -19.36
N ALA A 51 1.07 10.45 -19.89
CA ALA A 51 0.94 10.68 -21.31
C ALA A 51 2.08 11.59 -21.78
N ILE A 52 2.86 11.12 -22.73
CA ILE A 52 4.03 11.79 -23.30
C ILE A 52 3.73 12.06 -24.78
N ASN A 53 3.93 13.29 -25.21
CA ASN A 53 3.93 13.64 -26.63
C ASN A 53 5.37 13.56 -27.16
N SER A 54 5.62 12.70 -28.15
CA SER A 54 6.92 12.49 -28.81
C SER A 54 7.40 13.74 -29.58
N ILE A 55 6.47 14.60 -30.03
CA ILE A 55 6.80 15.86 -30.69
C ILE A 55 7.36 16.88 -29.68
N ASN A 56 6.79 16.91 -28.47
CA ASN A 56 7.21 17.78 -27.37
C ASN A 56 7.36 16.96 -26.08
N PRO A 57 8.48 16.23 -25.90
CA PRO A 57 8.67 15.31 -24.77
C PRO A 57 8.71 16.03 -23.41
N ASN A 58 8.90 17.35 -23.40
CA ASN A 58 8.83 18.17 -22.19
C ASN A 58 7.40 18.34 -21.65
N HIS A 59 6.36 18.02 -22.44
CA HIS A 59 4.97 18.14 -22.03
C HIS A 59 4.43 16.75 -21.64
N ILE A 60 4.66 16.38 -20.39
CA ILE A 60 4.19 15.12 -19.81
C ILE A 60 2.96 15.41 -18.96
N LEU A 61 1.84 14.77 -19.27
CA LEU A 61 0.68 14.78 -18.38
C LEU A 61 0.79 13.61 -17.40
N VAL A 62 0.75 13.91 -16.11
CA VAL A 62 0.73 12.90 -15.04
C VAL A 62 -0.65 12.90 -14.41
N MET A 63 -1.26 11.72 -14.36
CA MET A 63 -2.49 11.46 -13.64
C MET A 63 -2.28 10.37 -12.60
N LYS A 64 -2.77 10.61 -11.39
CA LYS A 64 -2.69 9.66 -10.27
C LYS A 64 -4.08 9.42 -9.73
N SER A 65 -4.42 8.18 -9.42
CA SER A 65 -5.76 7.79 -8.97
C SER A 65 -5.70 6.53 -8.09
N CYS A 66 -6.80 6.25 -7.39
CA CYS A 66 -7.06 4.95 -6.79
C CYS A 66 -7.79 4.05 -7.82
N ALA A 67 -7.58 2.73 -7.77
CA ALA A 67 -8.38 1.79 -8.56
C ALA A 67 -8.52 0.41 -7.90
N PRO A 68 -9.59 -0.32 -8.20
CA PRO A 68 -9.80 -1.69 -7.73
C PRO A 68 -8.92 -2.71 -8.48
N THR A 69 -8.56 -2.42 -9.73
CA THR A 69 -7.74 -3.28 -10.59
C THR A 69 -6.63 -2.47 -11.26
N CYS A 70 -5.54 -3.15 -11.62
CA CYS A 70 -4.40 -2.54 -12.30
C CYS A 70 -4.33 -2.99 -13.77
N PRO A 71 -4.66 -2.13 -14.75
CA PRO A 71 -4.55 -2.47 -16.16
C PRO A 71 -3.11 -2.24 -16.68
N ASN A 72 -2.08 -2.63 -15.91
CA ASN A 72 -0.66 -2.34 -16.17
C ASN A 72 -0.30 -2.51 -17.66
N SER A 73 -0.15 -1.39 -18.36
CA SER A 73 0.03 -1.37 -19.80
C SER A 73 0.73 -0.10 -20.24
N THR A 74 1.52 -0.22 -21.30
CA THR A 74 2.13 0.91 -21.98
C THR A 74 1.72 0.82 -23.44
N ILE A 75 1.04 1.85 -23.93
CA ILE A 75 0.54 1.96 -25.30
C ILE A 75 1.29 3.12 -25.95
N SER A 76 1.96 2.86 -27.07
CA SER A 76 2.59 3.88 -27.90
C SER A 76 1.92 3.91 -29.26
N THR A 77 1.46 5.06 -29.72
CA THR A 77 0.76 5.24 -31.00
C THR A 77 1.07 6.61 -31.57
N ASP A 78 1.53 6.67 -32.82
CA ASP A 78 1.74 7.89 -33.62
C ASP A 78 2.23 9.10 -32.82
N GLY A 79 3.43 8.96 -32.25
CA GLY A 79 4.09 10.05 -31.53
C GLY A 79 3.45 10.38 -30.17
N HIS A 80 2.60 9.53 -29.61
CA HIS A 80 2.10 9.65 -28.24
C HIS A 80 2.35 8.34 -27.49
N ALA A 81 2.89 8.44 -26.28
CA ALA A 81 3.12 7.28 -25.41
C ALA A 81 2.34 7.46 -24.12
N ILE A 82 1.46 6.50 -23.82
CA ILE A 82 0.71 6.43 -22.57
C ILE A 82 1.21 5.23 -21.77
N SER A 83 1.71 5.45 -20.56
CA SER A 83 2.08 4.37 -19.64
C SER A 83 1.22 4.41 -18.38
N VAL A 84 0.76 3.23 -17.95
CA VAL A 84 0.01 3.02 -16.72
C VAL A 84 0.80 2.07 -15.83
N ALA A 85 1.24 2.57 -14.67
CA ALA A 85 1.87 1.78 -13.63
C ALA A 85 0.99 1.74 -12.38
N CYS A 86 1.14 0.69 -11.56
CA CYS A 86 0.41 0.59 -10.29
C CYS A 86 1.24 -0.03 -9.17
N CYS A 87 0.86 0.28 -7.95
CA CYS A 87 1.47 -0.21 -6.71
C CYS A 87 0.40 -0.38 -5.61
N GLN A 88 0.68 -1.18 -4.57
CA GLN A 88 -0.32 -1.60 -3.56
C GLN A 88 -0.02 -1.13 -2.12
N SER A 89 0.91 -0.20 -1.95
CA SER A 89 1.29 0.32 -0.63
C SER A 89 0.87 1.79 -0.46
N ASN A 90 0.65 2.21 0.78
CA ASN A 90 0.24 3.59 1.06
C ASN A 90 1.25 4.58 0.47
N ARG A 91 0.73 5.54 -0.31
CA ARG A 91 1.44 6.66 -0.93
C ARG A 91 2.56 6.22 -1.91
N CYS A 92 2.51 5.00 -2.42
CA CYS A 92 3.54 4.46 -3.30
C CYS A 92 3.69 5.26 -4.61
N ASN A 93 2.57 5.77 -5.13
CA ASN A 93 2.55 6.63 -6.32
C ASN A 93 3.06 8.08 -6.09
N GLY A 94 3.71 8.33 -4.94
CA GLY A 94 4.35 9.61 -4.63
C GLY A 94 5.72 9.79 -5.29
N LYS A 95 6.33 8.70 -5.74
CA LYS A 95 7.61 8.71 -6.48
C LYS A 95 7.31 8.55 -7.97
N VAL A 96 8.04 9.28 -8.80
CA VAL A 96 8.11 9.01 -10.24
C VAL A 96 8.86 7.69 -10.37
N GLU A 97 8.14 6.57 -10.45
CA GLU A 97 8.72 5.23 -10.52
C GLU A 97 9.51 5.08 -11.83
N THR A 98 10.83 5.17 -11.73
CA THR A 98 11.75 4.35 -12.52
C THR A 98 11.88 3.04 -11.75
N ASP A 99 11.31 1.98 -12.32
CA ASP A 99 11.50 0.55 -12.01
C ASP A 99 11.63 0.08 -10.56
N ALA A 100 10.68 -0.78 -10.18
CA ALA A 100 10.85 -1.92 -9.30
C ALA A 100 11.62 -1.68 -7.98
N SER A 101 11.06 -0.90 -7.06
CA SER A 101 11.45 -1.04 -5.66
C SER A 101 10.80 -2.30 -5.07
N ALA A 102 11.58 -3.37 -5.00
CA ALA A 102 11.37 -4.48 -4.08
C ALA A 102 11.23 -3.92 -2.66
N GLY A 103 10.00 -3.63 -2.26
CA GLY A 103 9.69 -3.37 -0.86
C GLY A 103 9.90 -4.68 -0.13
N LEU A 104 10.99 -4.77 0.65
CA LEU A 104 11.12 -5.83 1.65
C LEU A 104 9.91 -5.68 2.57
N ALA A 105 8.87 -6.48 2.33
CA ALA A 105 7.73 -6.63 3.21
C ALA A 105 8.25 -7.35 4.45
N ILE A 106 8.92 -6.62 5.34
CA ILE A 106 9.25 -7.11 6.66
C ILE A 106 7.91 -7.37 7.32
N SER A 107 7.56 -8.64 7.39
CA SER A 107 6.28 -9.08 7.90
C SER A 107 6.20 -8.66 9.36
N ARG A 108 5.27 -7.75 9.66
CA ARG A 108 4.97 -7.33 11.02
C ARG A 108 4.66 -8.54 11.92
N GLY A 109 4.24 -9.68 11.35
CA GLY A 109 4.01 -10.93 12.07
C GLY A 109 5.23 -11.45 12.85
N VAL A 110 6.47 -11.27 12.38
CA VAL A 110 7.67 -11.81 13.06
C VAL A 110 7.91 -11.13 14.41
N LEU A 111 7.62 -9.83 14.52
CA LEU A 111 7.80 -9.09 15.77
C LEU A 111 6.77 -9.48 16.85
N TRP A 112 5.56 -9.86 16.43
CA TRP A 112 4.48 -10.21 17.37
C TRP A 112 4.63 -11.62 17.95
N VAL A 113 5.18 -12.56 17.20
CA VAL A 113 5.48 -13.92 17.70
C VAL A 113 6.56 -13.86 18.80
N GLY A 114 7.59 -13.02 18.62
CA GLY A 114 8.66 -12.86 19.60
C GLY A 114 8.17 -12.33 20.95
N VAL A 115 7.38 -11.26 20.94
CA VAL A 115 6.84 -10.65 22.17
C VAL A 115 5.86 -11.59 22.89
N SER A 116 5.05 -12.32 22.13
CA SER A 116 4.07 -13.26 22.69
C SER A 116 4.73 -14.46 23.38
N ALA A 117 5.82 -14.99 22.80
CA ALA A 117 6.57 -16.09 23.38
C ALA A 117 7.27 -15.68 24.70
N SER A 118 7.85 -14.47 24.75
CA SER A 118 8.46 -13.95 25.97
C SER A 118 7.43 -13.71 27.09
N LEU A 119 6.24 -13.19 26.77
CA LEU A 119 5.18 -13.00 27.77
C LEU A 119 4.63 -14.34 28.29
N LEU A 120 4.42 -15.32 27.42
CA LEU A 120 3.98 -16.67 27.82
C LEU A 120 4.99 -17.34 28.76
N TRP A 121 6.28 -17.16 28.51
CA TRP A 121 7.34 -17.68 29.37
C TRP A 121 7.30 -17.07 30.77
N VAL A 122 7.15 -15.75 30.88
CA VAL A 122 7.06 -15.05 32.17
C VAL A 122 5.80 -15.45 32.95
N LEU A 123 4.67 -15.61 32.26
CA LEU A 123 3.41 -16.03 32.90
C LEU A 123 3.44 -17.47 33.40
N LEU A 124 4.13 -18.38 32.69
CA LEU A 124 4.35 -19.75 33.13
C LEU A 124 5.21 -19.80 34.41
N GLN A 125 6.27 -18.97 34.48
CA GLN A 125 7.11 -18.88 35.68
C GLN A 125 6.38 -18.29 36.89
N ALA A 126 5.45 -17.35 36.69
CA ALA A 126 4.65 -16.77 37.77
C ALA A 126 3.53 -17.69 38.29
N SER A 127 3.34 -18.85 37.66
CA SER A 127 2.27 -19.81 38.01
C SER A 127 2.74 -21.00 38.84
N TRP A 128 4.03 -21.08 39.16
CA TRP A 128 4.63 -22.05 40.07
C TRP A 128 5.01 -21.39 41.40
#